data_AF-A0AAN1E5H6-F1
#
_entry.id   AF-A0AAN1E5H6-F1
#
_cell.length_a   1.000
_cell.length_b   1.000
_cell.length_c   1.000
_cell.angle_alpha   90.00
_cell.angle_beta   90.00
_cell.angle_gamma   90.00
#
_symmetry.space_group_name_H-M   'P 1'
#
loop_
_entity.id
_entity.type
_entity.pdbx_description
1 polymer ?
#
loop_
_entity_poly.entity_id
_entity_poly.type
_entity_poly.pdbx_seq_one_letter_code
_entity_poly.pdbx_strand_id
1 'polypeptide(L)'
;MSKTRLSKPGFSAKSVLTIMLIAASSASYAAESIDQLATRIGMDHFREAIKKGERSAFKTLPAKGYKNGLTGLLIKTNTYVNPEYSFADCDTDTVIISVQEHKTLPGCRISLKLATKDADGSYHDNGIRVEYGIAIGSKKFIANNSAWAQHAISGDKVLEGALHPDKTNNNKDQMNNNKDQMCMGMAQFTANVTEGRNSGMTKREYYQRLDNMNGKADVTQQMITLYKTFVDYVYEHPKQDAKISGTYIYTNCMNNF
;
A
#
# COMPACT_ATOMS: atom_id res chain seq x y z
N MET A 1 -2.45 -52.93 70.12
CA MET A 1 -1.12 -52.80 69.48
C MET A 1 -1.28 -52.12 68.12
N SER A 2 -0.38 -51.17 67.83
CA SER A 2 0.10 -50.70 66.51
C SER A 2 -0.71 -49.71 65.65
N LYS A 3 0.05 -48.70 65.20
CA LYS A 3 -0.15 -47.77 64.08
C LYS A 3 -0.36 -48.54 62.77
N THR A 4 -0.84 -47.87 61.70
CA THR A 4 -0.02 -47.46 60.52
C THR A 4 -0.92 -47.12 59.31
N ARG A 5 -0.45 -46.14 58.53
CA ARG A 5 -0.95 -45.61 57.24
C ARG A 5 -0.78 -46.59 56.06
N LEU A 6 -1.37 -46.18 54.93
CA LEU A 6 -0.90 -46.28 53.53
C LEU A 6 -0.98 -47.65 52.83
N SER A 7 -1.79 -47.72 51.77
CA SER A 7 -1.28 -48.07 50.44
C SER A 7 -2.21 -47.57 49.30
N LYS A 8 -1.58 -46.91 48.32
CA LYS A 8 -1.96 -46.80 46.89
C LYS A 8 -1.08 -47.84 46.14
N PRO A 9 -1.16 -48.06 44.80
CA PRO A 9 -2.01 -47.44 43.76
C PRO A 9 -2.57 -48.44 42.70
N GLY A 10 -3.34 -47.94 41.74
CA GLY A 10 -3.63 -48.64 40.47
C GLY A 10 -4.46 -47.77 39.50
N PHE A 11 -3.81 -47.21 38.47
CA PHE A 11 -4.35 -46.50 37.29
C PHE A 11 -5.45 -47.30 36.55
N SER A 12 -6.27 -46.82 35.59
CA SER A 12 -6.73 -45.53 35.04
C SER A 12 -7.43 -45.86 33.71
N ALA A 13 -8.67 -45.41 33.47
CA ALA A 13 -9.23 -45.06 32.14
C ALA A 13 -10.70 -44.62 32.34
N LYS A 14 -10.95 -43.36 32.71
CA LYS A 14 -11.22 -42.21 31.81
C LYS A 14 -12.32 -42.49 30.77
N SER A 15 -13.56 -42.20 31.18
CA SER A 15 -14.67 -41.89 30.26
C SER A 15 -14.43 -40.50 29.67
N VAL A 16 -14.31 -40.41 28.34
CA VAL A 16 -14.07 -39.17 27.60
C VAL A 16 -15.42 -38.58 27.23
N LEU A 17 -15.73 -37.43 27.83
CA LEU A 17 -16.86 -36.56 27.51
C LEU A 17 -16.70 -36.03 26.07
N THR A 18 -17.61 -36.40 25.17
CA THR A 18 -17.60 -35.97 23.77
C THR A 18 -18.10 -34.52 23.67
N ILE A 19 -17.16 -33.57 23.64
CA ILE A 19 -17.44 -32.19 23.23
C ILE A 19 -17.50 -32.19 21.70
N MET A 20 -18.69 -32.03 21.11
CA MET A 20 -18.81 -31.64 19.70
C MET A 20 -18.28 -30.21 19.57
N LEU A 21 -16.97 -30.08 19.34
CA LEU A 21 -16.41 -28.89 18.74
C LEU A 21 -16.99 -28.82 17.32
N ILE A 22 -17.91 -27.88 17.12
CA ILE A 22 -18.16 -27.35 15.78
C ILE A 22 -16.84 -26.68 15.38
N ALA A 23 -15.98 -27.45 14.72
CA ALA A 23 -14.91 -26.89 13.95
C ALA A 23 -15.59 -26.05 12.87
N ALA A 24 -15.71 -24.73 13.11
CA ALA A 24 -15.75 -23.80 12.02
C ALA A 24 -14.55 -24.18 11.17
N SER A 25 -14.80 -24.68 9.96
CA SER A 25 -13.75 -25.04 9.02
C SER A 25 -12.94 -23.78 8.76
N SER A 26 -11.87 -23.58 9.55
CA SER A 26 -10.73 -22.79 9.14
C SER A 26 -10.12 -23.59 7.99
N ALA A 27 -10.74 -23.45 6.81
CA ALA A 27 -10.12 -23.84 5.56
C ALA A 27 -8.84 -23.01 5.50
N SER A 28 -7.76 -23.64 5.95
CA SER A 28 -6.42 -23.17 5.73
C SER A 28 -6.29 -23.02 4.23
N TYR A 29 -6.17 -21.79 3.73
CA TYR A 29 -5.94 -21.51 2.32
C TYR A 29 -4.52 -21.92 1.87
N ALA A 30 -3.79 -22.69 2.67
CA ALA A 30 -2.41 -23.10 2.44
C ALA A 30 -2.23 -24.15 1.31
N ALA A 31 -3.25 -24.40 0.48
CA ALA A 31 -3.21 -25.40 -0.59
C ALA A 31 -3.69 -24.87 -1.95
N GLU A 32 -4.04 -23.59 -2.08
CA GLU A 32 -4.43 -23.01 -3.37
C GLU A 32 -3.21 -22.91 -4.29
N SER A 33 -3.29 -23.44 -5.52
CA SER A 33 -2.25 -23.26 -6.54
C SER A 33 -2.35 -21.88 -7.19
N ILE A 34 -1.29 -21.43 -7.89
CA ILE A 34 -1.31 -20.16 -8.64
C ILE A 34 -2.43 -20.16 -9.70
N ASP A 35 -2.66 -21.28 -10.39
CA ASP A 35 -3.74 -21.39 -11.39
C ASP A 35 -5.13 -21.29 -10.76
N GLN A 36 -5.30 -21.89 -9.57
CA GLN A 36 -6.53 -21.77 -8.80
C GLN A 36 -6.77 -20.33 -8.34
N LEU A 37 -5.71 -19.65 -7.87
CA LEU A 37 -5.76 -18.22 -7.54
C LEU A 37 -6.15 -17.39 -8.76
N ALA A 38 -5.50 -17.61 -9.91
CA ALA A 38 -5.75 -16.90 -11.17
C ALA A 38 -7.21 -17.06 -11.60
N THR A 39 -7.75 -18.26 -11.50
CA THR A 39 -9.17 -18.56 -11.81
C THR A 39 -10.09 -17.85 -10.82
N ARG A 40 -9.82 -17.95 -9.51
CA ARG A 40 -10.65 -17.38 -8.45
C ARG A 40 -10.78 -15.86 -8.57
N ILE A 41 -9.70 -15.17 -8.92
CA ILE A 41 -9.70 -13.71 -9.05
C ILE A 41 -10.12 -13.23 -10.44
N GLY A 42 -10.38 -14.15 -11.38
CA GLY A 42 -10.74 -13.84 -12.76
C GLY A 42 -9.60 -13.15 -13.51
N MET A 43 -8.37 -13.66 -13.41
CA MET A 43 -7.20 -13.02 -14.02
C MET A 43 -7.34 -12.78 -15.52
N ASP A 44 -7.94 -13.73 -16.25
CA ASP A 44 -8.19 -13.59 -17.68
C ASP A 44 -9.14 -12.43 -18.01
N HIS A 45 -10.09 -12.11 -17.11
CA HIS A 45 -10.94 -10.94 -17.28
C HIS A 45 -10.11 -9.65 -17.24
N PHE A 46 -9.14 -9.54 -16.33
CA PHE A 46 -8.24 -8.38 -16.29
C PHE A 46 -7.35 -8.31 -17.53
N ARG A 47 -6.78 -9.44 -17.98
CA ARG A 47 -5.96 -9.48 -19.20
C ARG A 47 -6.74 -9.00 -20.41
N GLU A 48 -7.96 -9.50 -20.60
CA GLU A 48 -8.82 -9.10 -21.70
C GLU A 48 -9.28 -7.65 -21.59
N ALA A 49 -9.60 -7.18 -20.38
CA ALA A 49 -9.96 -5.79 -20.14
C ALA A 49 -8.80 -4.83 -20.44
N ILE A 50 -7.57 -5.19 -20.09
CA ILE A 50 -6.38 -4.39 -20.41
C ILE A 50 -6.21 -4.28 -21.93
N LYS A 51 -6.26 -5.40 -22.65
CA LYS A 51 -6.15 -5.42 -24.12
C LYS A 51 -7.20 -4.52 -24.78
N LYS A 52 -8.43 -4.50 -24.22
CA LYS A 52 -9.56 -3.70 -24.73
C LYS A 52 -9.59 -2.27 -24.18
N GLY A 53 -8.73 -1.91 -23.23
CA GLY A 53 -8.77 -0.64 -22.52
C GLY A 53 -10.08 -0.43 -21.73
N GLU A 54 -10.70 -1.50 -21.24
CA GLU A 54 -12.01 -1.48 -20.58
C GLU A 54 -11.92 -1.03 -19.11
N ARG A 55 -12.31 0.22 -18.85
CA ARG A 55 -12.25 0.82 -17.49
C ARG A 55 -13.18 0.16 -16.47
N SER A 56 -14.25 -0.50 -16.92
CA SER A 56 -15.28 -1.11 -16.06
C SER A 56 -14.85 -2.39 -15.36
N ALA A 57 -13.75 -3.01 -15.78
CA ALA A 57 -13.32 -4.31 -15.26
C ALA A 57 -12.62 -4.23 -13.89
N PHE A 58 -12.12 -3.06 -13.50
CA PHE A 58 -11.26 -2.87 -12.32
C PHE A 58 -12.01 -2.59 -11.01
N LYS A 59 -13.28 -3.02 -10.89
CA LYS A 59 -14.13 -2.72 -9.72
C LYS A 59 -13.65 -3.36 -8.42
N THR A 60 -12.98 -4.51 -8.53
CA THR A 60 -12.48 -5.29 -7.40
C THR A 60 -11.09 -4.84 -6.93
N LEU A 61 -10.43 -3.95 -7.68
CA LEU A 61 -9.18 -3.33 -7.27
C LEU A 61 -9.46 -2.19 -6.29
N PRO A 62 -8.79 -2.16 -5.12
CA PRO A 62 -9.13 -1.23 -4.05
C PRO A 62 -8.83 0.22 -4.41
N ALA A 63 -9.82 1.10 -4.21
CA ALA A 63 -9.67 2.56 -4.16
C ALA A 63 -10.66 3.11 -3.11
N LYS A 64 -10.16 3.65 -2.00
CA LYS A 64 -10.93 3.77 -0.73
C LYS A 64 -12.09 4.77 -0.79
N GLY A 65 -12.00 5.77 -1.64
CA GLY A 65 -12.93 6.88 -1.81
C GLY A 65 -13.95 6.66 -2.92
N TYR A 66 -13.90 5.51 -3.61
CA TYR A 66 -14.75 5.24 -4.76
C TYR A 66 -15.58 3.98 -4.57
N LYS A 67 -16.90 4.13 -4.72
CA LYS A 67 -17.90 3.06 -4.58
C LYS A 67 -17.62 1.83 -5.46
N ASN A 68 -16.92 2.01 -6.58
CA ASN A 68 -16.58 0.97 -7.55
C ASN A 68 -15.06 0.74 -7.64
N GLY A 69 -14.32 0.92 -6.54
CA GLY A 69 -12.86 0.74 -6.52
C GLY A 69 -12.16 1.56 -7.60
N LEU A 70 -11.12 0.99 -8.21
CA LEU A 70 -10.33 1.67 -9.24
C LEU A 70 -11.18 2.09 -10.45
N THR A 71 -12.18 1.31 -10.86
CA THR A 71 -13.10 1.71 -11.92
C THR A 71 -13.77 3.05 -11.63
N GLY A 72 -14.21 3.27 -10.39
CA GLY A 72 -14.84 4.53 -9.99
C GLY A 72 -13.89 5.73 -10.10
N LEU A 73 -12.63 5.53 -9.72
CA LEU A 73 -11.57 6.54 -9.87
C LEU A 73 -11.34 6.87 -11.36
N LEU A 74 -11.06 5.85 -12.18
CA LEU A 74 -10.76 6.01 -13.61
C LEU A 74 -11.90 6.72 -14.38
N ILE A 75 -13.15 6.42 -14.05
CA ILE A 75 -14.31 7.09 -14.64
C ILE A 75 -14.34 8.56 -14.21
N LYS A 76 -14.18 8.85 -12.91
CA LYS A 76 -14.22 10.22 -12.39
C LYS A 76 -13.11 11.09 -12.99
N THR A 77 -11.92 10.53 -13.16
CA THR A 77 -10.75 11.24 -13.69
C THR A 77 -10.62 11.16 -15.22
N ASN A 78 -11.62 10.61 -15.90
CA ASN A 78 -11.58 10.31 -17.33
C ASN A 78 -10.24 9.66 -17.79
N THR A 79 -9.68 8.81 -16.93
CA THR A 79 -8.38 8.17 -17.13
C THR A 79 -8.59 6.76 -17.66
N TYR A 80 -7.68 6.31 -18.52
CA TYR A 80 -7.70 5.02 -19.17
C TYR A 80 -6.50 4.18 -18.74
N VAL A 81 -6.54 2.90 -19.05
CA VAL A 81 -5.42 1.99 -18.93
C VAL A 81 -4.77 1.87 -20.30
N ASN A 82 -3.47 2.11 -20.39
CA ASN A 82 -2.71 1.92 -21.62
C ASN A 82 -2.54 0.41 -21.88
N PRO A 83 -3.09 -0.15 -22.97
CA PRO A 83 -3.03 -1.60 -23.25
C PRO A 83 -1.62 -2.13 -23.52
N GLU A 84 -0.72 -1.30 -24.04
CA GLU A 84 0.64 -1.70 -24.43
C GLU A 84 1.57 -1.84 -23.22
N TYR A 85 1.40 -0.96 -22.21
CA TYR A 85 2.29 -0.88 -21.05
C TYR A 85 1.68 -1.39 -19.74
N SER A 86 0.51 -2.00 -19.84
CA SER A 86 -0.20 -2.60 -18.70
C SER A 86 -0.26 -4.12 -18.85
N PHE A 87 -0.25 -4.83 -17.74
CA PHE A 87 -0.35 -6.28 -17.74
C PHE A 87 -0.97 -6.80 -16.45
N ALA A 88 -1.46 -8.03 -16.52
CA ALA A 88 -2.03 -8.75 -15.41
C ALA A 88 -1.52 -10.19 -15.51
N ASP A 89 -0.79 -10.65 -14.50
CA ASP A 89 -0.12 -11.94 -14.55
C ASP A 89 -0.01 -12.64 -13.21
N CYS A 90 0.15 -13.96 -13.26
CA CYS A 90 0.33 -14.83 -12.12
C CYS A 90 1.55 -15.70 -12.41
N ASP A 91 2.62 -15.50 -11.64
CA ASP A 91 3.88 -16.19 -11.86
C ASP A 91 4.45 -16.67 -10.53
N THR A 92 5.14 -17.81 -10.54
CA THR A 92 5.91 -18.34 -9.41
C THR A 92 6.98 -17.38 -8.94
N ASP A 93 7.53 -16.57 -9.85
CA ASP A 93 8.54 -15.55 -9.54
C ASP A 93 7.92 -14.24 -9.04
N THR A 94 6.60 -14.07 -9.17
CA THR A 94 5.89 -12.93 -8.57
C THR A 94 5.70 -13.19 -7.09
N VAL A 95 6.65 -12.68 -6.30
CA VAL A 95 6.65 -12.87 -4.85
C VAL A 95 6.14 -11.61 -4.15
N ILE A 96 5.08 -11.77 -3.36
CA ILE A 96 4.38 -10.70 -2.64
C ILE A 96 4.59 -10.84 -1.14
N ILE A 97 4.94 -9.75 -0.47
CA ILE A 97 5.16 -9.75 0.97
C ILE A 97 3.81 -9.91 1.67
N SER A 98 3.59 -11.08 2.28
CA SER A 98 2.49 -11.30 3.21
C SER A 98 2.82 -10.63 4.54
N VAL A 99 2.14 -9.54 4.85
CA VAL A 99 2.25 -8.86 6.16
C VAL A 99 1.77 -9.76 7.29
N GLN A 100 0.83 -10.67 7.01
CA GLN A 100 0.30 -11.59 8.01
C GLN A 100 1.28 -12.72 8.33
N GLU A 101 1.99 -13.23 7.32
CA GLU A 101 2.91 -14.37 7.48
C GLU A 101 4.39 -13.96 7.59
N HIS A 102 4.72 -12.67 7.41
CA HIS A 102 6.08 -12.13 7.38
C HIS A 102 6.99 -12.88 6.39
N LYS A 103 6.41 -13.31 5.26
CA LYS A 103 7.05 -14.12 4.23
C LYS A 103 6.64 -13.63 2.85
N THR A 104 7.48 -13.89 1.88
CA THR A 104 7.18 -13.64 0.47
C THR A 104 6.45 -14.86 -0.09
N LEU A 105 5.25 -14.66 -0.62
CA LEU A 105 4.39 -15.72 -1.16
C LEU A 105 4.21 -15.56 -2.68
N PRO A 106 4.13 -16.66 -3.44
CA PRO A 106 3.74 -16.60 -4.84
C PRO A 106 2.35 -15.99 -4.99
N GLY A 107 2.11 -15.33 -6.11
CA GLY A 107 0.85 -14.65 -6.33
C GLY A 107 0.69 -14.06 -7.72
N CYS A 108 -0.32 -13.21 -7.82
CA CYS A 108 -0.66 -12.51 -9.04
C CYS A 108 -0.44 -11.01 -8.87
N ARG A 109 0.03 -10.36 -9.94
CA ARG A 109 0.22 -8.91 -10.03
C ARG A 109 -0.58 -8.33 -11.18
N ILE A 110 -1.22 -7.19 -10.93
CA ILE A 110 -1.87 -6.36 -11.92
C ILE A 110 -1.14 -5.02 -11.92
N SER A 111 -0.50 -4.68 -13.04
CA SER A 111 0.29 -3.46 -13.21
C SER A 111 -0.35 -2.62 -14.32
N LEU A 112 -0.94 -1.49 -13.94
CA LEU A 112 -1.71 -0.64 -14.82
C LEU A 112 -0.98 0.67 -15.03
N LYS A 113 -0.59 0.94 -16.27
CA LYS A 113 -0.08 2.24 -16.69
C LYS A 113 -1.27 3.11 -17.09
N LEU A 114 -1.42 4.24 -16.41
CA LEU A 114 -2.54 5.15 -16.62
C LEU A 114 -2.27 6.08 -17.80
N ALA A 115 -3.30 6.38 -18.57
CA ALA A 115 -3.22 7.17 -19.78
C ALA A 115 -4.45 8.06 -20.00
N THR A 116 -4.31 9.09 -20.81
CA THR A 116 -5.44 9.73 -21.50
C THR A 116 -5.68 9.02 -22.83
N LYS A 117 -6.90 9.18 -23.37
CA LYS A 117 -7.26 8.61 -24.67
C LYS A 117 -7.72 9.73 -25.58
N ASP A 118 -7.07 9.85 -26.73
CA ASP A 118 -7.37 10.87 -27.72
C ASP A 118 -8.54 10.46 -28.61
N ALA A 119 -9.07 11.42 -29.38
CA ALA A 119 -10.22 11.21 -30.24
C ALA A 119 -9.97 10.17 -31.36
N ASP A 120 -8.71 10.00 -31.78
CA ASP A 120 -8.28 8.99 -32.74
C ASP A 120 -8.11 7.59 -32.12
N GLY A 121 -8.29 7.47 -30.81
CA GLY A 121 -8.18 6.23 -30.05
C GLY A 121 -6.79 5.92 -29.54
N SER A 122 -5.79 6.77 -29.79
CA SER A 122 -4.43 6.62 -29.24
C SER A 122 -4.39 6.87 -27.73
N TYR A 123 -3.39 6.29 -27.07
CA TYR A 123 -3.21 6.39 -25.62
C TYR A 123 -1.95 7.19 -25.30
N HIS A 124 -2.09 8.26 -24.52
CA HIS A 124 -0.98 9.06 -24.05
C HIS A 124 -0.67 8.74 -22.59
N ASP A 125 0.58 8.40 -22.31
CA ASP A 125 1.02 8.03 -20.97
C ASP A 125 0.93 9.21 -20.00
N ASN A 126 0.26 9.01 -18.85
CA ASN A 126 0.17 9.99 -17.78
C ASN A 126 1.36 9.93 -16.80
N GLY A 127 2.37 9.09 -17.06
CA GLY A 127 3.51 8.83 -16.19
C GLY A 127 3.19 7.92 -14.99
N ILE A 128 1.92 7.78 -14.64
CA ILE A 128 1.46 7.09 -13.43
C ILE A 128 1.31 5.58 -13.66
N ARG A 129 1.85 4.78 -12.73
CA ARG A 129 1.67 3.32 -12.68
C ARG A 129 1.08 2.89 -11.35
N VAL A 130 0.00 2.13 -11.40
CA VAL A 130 -0.67 1.57 -10.24
C VAL A 130 -0.48 0.05 -10.23
N GLU A 131 0.03 -0.49 -9.14
CA GLU A 131 0.34 -1.92 -9.01
C GLU A 131 -0.40 -2.55 -7.85
N TYR A 132 -1.15 -3.60 -8.17
CA TYR A 132 -1.86 -4.44 -7.21
C TYR A 132 -1.28 -5.84 -7.23
N GLY A 133 -1.30 -6.45 -6.06
CA GLY A 133 -0.81 -7.78 -5.81
C GLY A 133 -1.83 -8.58 -5.02
N ILE A 134 -1.92 -9.88 -5.27
CA ILE A 134 -2.65 -10.81 -4.41
C ILE A 134 -1.87 -12.11 -4.29
N ALA A 135 -1.51 -12.46 -3.06
CA ALA A 135 -0.83 -13.71 -2.78
C ALA A 135 -1.82 -14.87 -2.68
N ILE A 136 -1.32 -16.10 -2.86
CA ILE A 136 -2.07 -17.31 -2.52
C ILE A 136 -2.62 -17.21 -1.10
N GLY A 137 -3.89 -17.61 -0.93
CA GLY A 137 -4.60 -17.55 0.35
C GLY A 137 -4.99 -16.16 0.85
N SER A 138 -4.69 -15.10 0.09
CA SER A 138 -5.22 -13.77 0.36
C SER A 138 -6.63 -13.60 -0.23
N LYS A 139 -7.50 -12.94 0.55
CA LYS A 139 -8.88 -12.62 0.15
C LYS A 139 -9.02 -11.29 -0.59
N LYS A 140 -7.99 -10.43 -0.54
CA LYS A 140 -8.02 -9.06 -1.06
C LYS A 140 -6.72 -8.74 -1.77
N PHE A 141 -6.82 -7.86 -2.77
CA PHE A 141 -5.66 -7.23 -3.37
C PHE A 141 -4.99 -6.26 -2.37
N ILE A 142 -3.68 -6.17 -2.46
CA ILE A 142 -2.84 -5.21 -1.74
C ILE A 142 -2.02 -4.39 -2.75
N ALA A 143 -1.60 -3.17 -2.39
CA ALA A 143 -0.71 -2.38 -3.24
C ALA A 143 0.73 -2.90 -3.12
N ASN A 144 1.39 -3.15 -4.24
CA ASN A 144 2.77 -3.67 -4.29
C ASN A 144 3.81 -2.55 -4.32
N ASN A 145 3.90 -1.75 -3.24
CA ASN A 145 4.91 -0.68 -3.04
C ASN A 145 4.94 0.46 -4.07
N SER A 146 4.08 0.46 -5.10
CA SER A 146 3.86 1.67 -5.90
C SER A 146 3.28 2.76 -5.00
N ALA A 147 3.97 3.90 -4.91
CA ALA A 147 3.48 5.07 -4.17
C ALA A 147 2.06 5.45 -4.62
N TRP A 148 1.80 5.38 -5.93
CA TRP A 148 0.48 5.65 -6.51
C TRP A 148 -0.58 4.61 -6.14
N ALA A 149 -0.20 3.34 -6.02
CA ALA A 149 -1.12 2.30 -5.53
C ALA A 149 -1.39 2.44 -4.03
N GLN A 150 -0.39 2.83 -3.24
CA GLN A 150 -0.59 3.17 -1.83
C GLN A 150 -1.51 4.39 -1.70
N HIS A 151 -1.39 5.40 -2.58
CA HIS A 151 -2.32 6.53 -2.64
C HIS A 151 -3.73 6.10 -3.06
N ALA A 152 -3.91 5.20 -4.03
CA ALA A 152 -5.24 4.67 -4.35
C ALA A 152 -5.90 3.97 -3.13
N ILE A 153 -5.11 3.25 -2.33
CA ILE A 153 -5.63 2.54 -1.15
C ILE A 153 -5.83 3.46 0.07
N SER A 154 -5.01 4.49 0.25
CA SER A 154 -4.96 5.31 1.49
C SER A 154 -5.36 6.78 1.32
N GLY A 155 -5.42 7.31 0.09
CA GLY A 155 -5.60 8.73 -0.20
C GLY A 155 -5.91 9.03 -1.67
N ASP A 156 -7.14 8.73 -2.09
CA ASP A 156 -7.66 8.90 -3.46
C ASP A 156 -7.49 10.31 -4.06
N LYS A 157 -7.46 11.34 -3.22
CA LYS A 157 -7.35 12.75 -3.63
C LYS A 157 -6.01 13.09 -4.28
N VAL A 158 -4.92 12.39 -3.95
CA VAL A 158 -3.58 12.64 -4.50
C VAL A 158 -3.49 12.10 -5.94
N LEU A 159 -3.98 10.88 -6.16
CA LEU A 159 -4.06 10.29 -7.49
C LEU A 159 -5.06 11.05 -8.38
N GLU A 160 -6.19 11.49 -7.82
CA GLU A 160 -7.14 12.36 -8.52
C GLU A 160 -6.52 13.71 -8.94
N GLY A 161 -5.73 14.35 -8.06
CA GLY A 161 -5.04 15.61 -8.36
C GLY A 161 -3.96 15.47 -9.44
N ALA A 162 -3.19 14.38 -9.43
CA ALA A 162 -2.18 14.10 -10.45
C ALA A 162 -2.79 13.78 -11.83
N LEU A 163 -4.00 13.20 -11.87
CA LEU A 163 -4.71 12.88 -13.11
C LEU A 163 -5.50 14.06 -13.70
N HIS A 164 -5.72 15.13 -12.93
CA HIS A 164 -6.43 16.33 -13.37
C HIS A 164 -5.80 17.65 -12.87
N PRO A 165 -4.60 18.02 -13.33
CA PRO A 165 -3.93 19.25 -12.91
C PRO A 165 -4.70 20.54 -13.27
N ASP A 166 -5.52 20.55 -14.32
CA ASP A 166 -6.19 21.77 -14.82
C ASP A 166 -7.51 22.13 -14.10
N LYS A 167 -8.13 21.18 -13.37
CA LYS A 167 -9.30 21.49 -12.54
C LYS A 167 -8.93 21.91 -11.12
N THR A 168 -7.64 21.90 -10.79
CA THR A 168 -7.14 22.13 -9.44
C THR A 168 -6.47 23.49 -9.20
N ASN A 169 -6.38 24.33 -10.24
CA ASN A 169 -5.58 25.57 -10.20
C ASN A 169 -6.35 26.88 -9.98
N ASN A 170 -7.68 26.86 -9.86
CA ASN A 170 -8.47 28.12 -9.89
C ASN A 170 -9.13 28.55 -8.57
N ASN A 171 -8.98 27.83 -7.45
CA ASN A 171 -9.59 28.23 -6.19
C ASN A 171 -8.55 28.46 -5.08
N LYS A 172 -8.61 29.62 -4.42
CA LYS A 172 -7.76 30.02 -3.28
C LYS A 172 -7.76 29.00 -2.14
N ASP A 173 -8.88 28.30 -1.96
CA ASP A 173 -9.04 27.20 -1.01
C ASP A 173 -8.21 25.96 -1.38
N GLN A 174 -7.88 25.79 -2.66
CA GLN A 174 -7.09 24.67 -3.17
C GLN A 174 -5.59 24.95 -3.14
N MET A 175 -5.16 26.21 -3.23
CA MET A 175 -3.79 26.60 -2.92
C MET A 175 -3.47 26.31 -1.45
N ASN A 176 -4.43 26.57 -0.55
CA ASN A 176 -4.36 26.15 0.85
C ASN A 176 -4.37 24.62 1.01
N ASN A 177 -5.14 23.87 0.20
CA ASN A 177 -5.14 22.40 0.26
C ASN A 177 -3.86 21.76 -0.31
N ASN A 178 -3.26 22.30 -1.38
CA ASN A 178 -1.99 21.80 -1.93
C ASN A 178 -0.83 22.12 -0.99
N LYS A 179 -0.85 23.31 -0.38
CA LYS A 179 0.07 23.68 0.69
C LYS A 179 -0.12 22.79 1.92
N ASP A 180 -1.36 22.54 2.35
CA ASP A 180 -1.69 21.61 3.43
C ASP A 180 -1.17 20.20 3.14
N GLN A 181 -1.38 19.68 1.93
CA GLN A 181 -0.88 18.37 1.52
C GLN A 181 0.65 18.29 1.51
N MET A 182 1.31 19.32 0.98
CA MET A 182 2.77 19.42 1.02
C MET A 182 3.27 19.43 2.47
N CYS A 183 2.68 20.27 3.31
CA CYS A 183 3.05 20.40 4.72
C CYS A 183 2.76 19.13 5.52
N MET A 184 1.66 18.43 5.24
CA MET A 184 1.36 17.11 5.83
C MET A 184 2.38 16.05 5.39
N GLY A 185 2.80 16.04 4.12
CA GLY A 185 3.84 15.12 3.64
C GLY A 185 5.18 15.33 4.35
N MET A 186 5.59 16.60 4.50
CA MET A 186 6.80 16.97 5.25
C MET A 186 6.69 16.58 6.74
N ALA A 187 5.53 16.82 7.34
CA ALA A 187 5.26 16.49 8.73
C ALA A 187 5.28 14.97 8.98
N GLN A 188 4.65 14.18 8.10
CA GLN A 188 4.63 12.73 8.20
C GLN A 188 6.02 12.14 8.00
N PHE A 189 6.78 12.65 7.03
CA PHE A 189 8.18 12.23 6.86
C PHE A 189 8.98 12.48 8.13
N THR A 190 8.87 13.69 8.70
CA THR A 190 9.56 14.06 9.94
C THR A 190 9.15 13.15 11.10
N ALA A 191 7.86 12.86 11.25
CA ALA A 191 7.36 11.95 12.27
C ALA A 191 7.97 10.55 12.13
N ASN A 192 8.00 9.99 10.91
CA ASN A 192 8.61 8.69 10.64
C ASN A 192 10.12 8.69 10.95
N VAL A 193 10.83 9.77 10.63
CA VAL A 193 12.25 9.92 10.98
C VAL A 193 12.43 9.93 12.49
N THR A 194 11.58 10.64 13.24
CA THR A 194 11.58 10.66 14.71
C THR A 194 11.33 9.29 15.30
N GLU A 195 10.36 8.53 14.80
CA GLU A 195 10.09 7.15 15.24
C GLU A 195 11.29 6.24 14.98
N GLY A 196 11.87 6.30 13.77
CA GLY A 196 13.03 5.47 13.46
C GLY A 196 14.27 5.86 14.26
N ARG A 197 14.54 7.16 14.50
CA ARG A 197 15.60 7.59 15.42
C ARG A 197 15.36 7.05 16.83
N ASN A 198 14.13 7.16 17.34
CA ASN A 198 13.77 6.66 18.66
C ASN A 198 13.93 5.12 18.75
N SER A 199 13.77 4.44 17.62
CA SER A 199 13.97 2.99 17.45
C SER A 199 15.41 2.58 17.10
N GLY A 200 16.35 3.52 17.09
CA GLY A 200 17.79 3.24 16.92
C GLY A 200 18.35 3.42 15.51
N MET A 201 17.57 3.89 14.54
CA MET A 201 18.08 4.24 13.22
C MET A 201 19.03 5.44 13.31
N THR A 202 20.06 5.47 12.48
CA THR A 202 21.07 6.53 12.44
C THR A 202 20.78 7.57 11.37
N LYS A 203 21.29 8.79 11.57
CA LYS A 203 21.19 9.89 10.59
C LYS A 203 21.73 9.48 9.22
N ARG A 204 22.84 8.74 9.20
CA ARG A 204 23.50 8.26 7.98
C ARG A 204 22.62 7.32 7.17
N GLU A 205 21.86 6.44 7.82
CA GLU A 205 20.96 5.51 7.13
C GLU A 205 19.83 6.26 6.42
N TYR A 206 19.27 7.30 7.03
CA TYR A 206 18.29 8.16 6.36
C TYR A 206 18.89 8.91 5.17
N TYR A 207 20.12 9.42 5.30
CA TYR A 207 20.80 10.14 4.22
C TYR A 207 21.02 9.24 3.03
N GLN A 208 21.51 8.01 3.27
CA GLN A 208 21.71 7.03 2.22
C GLN A 208 20.40 6.67 1.51
N ARG A 209 19.29 6.51 2.26
CA ARG A 209 17.96 6.27 1.66
C ARG A 209 17.51 7.42 0.77
N LEU A 210 17.73 8.66 1.19
CA LEU A 210 17.39 9.86 0.41
C LEU A 210 18.29 9.99 -0.83
N ASP A 211 19.59 9.73 -0.70
CA ASP A 211 20.54 9.78 -1.81
C ASP A 211 20.26 8.70 -2.87
N ASN A 212 19.79 7.53 -2.44
CA ASN A 212 19.33 6.47 -3.34
C ASN A 212 18.05 6.83 -4.12
N MET A 213 17.41 7.97 -3.84
CA MET A 213 16.31 8.50 -4.65
C MET A 213 16.78 9.38 -5.81
N ASN A 214 18.08 9.70 -5.86
CA ASN A 214 18.66 10.45 -6.97
C ASN A 214 18.50 9.70 -8.30
N GLY A 215 18.09 10.40 -9.35
CA GLY A 215 17.85 9.82 -10.67
C GLY A 215 16.52 9.07 -10.83
N LYS A 216 15.67 9.03 -9.78
CA LYS A 216 14.29 8.55 -9.91
C LYS A 216 13.40 9.60 -10.55
N ALA A 217 12.44 9.15 -11.37
CA ALA A 217 11.44 10.03 -11.99
C ALA A 217 10.76 10.90 -10.92
N ASP A 218 10.57 12.18 -11.22
CA ASP A 218 9.93 13.19 -10.38
C ASP A 218 10.65 13.53 -9.05
N VAL A 219 11.87 13.03 -8.82
CA VAL A 219 12.70 13.40 -7.65
C VAL A 219 13.80 14.36 -8.06
N THR A 220 13.72 15.59 -7.58
CA THR A 220 14.78 16.59 -7.81
C THR A 220 15.82 16.59 -6.69
N GLN A 221 17.03 17.06 -7.01
CA GLN A 221 18.09 17.27 -6.01
C GLN A 221 17.67 18.27 -4.92
N GLN A 222 16.83 19.25 -5.26
CA GLN A 222 16.29 20.21 -4.31
C GLN A 222 15.34 19.54 -3.31
N MET A 223 14.53 18.58 -3.76
CA MET A 223 13.69 17.78 -2.86
C MET A 223 14.55 16.92 -1.92
N ILE A 224 15.57 16.23 -2.43
CA ILE A 224 16.47 15.43 -1.59
C ILE A 224 17.13 16.32 -0.52
N THR A 225 17.63 17.49 -0.91
CA THR A 225 18.23 18.47 0.00
C THR A 225 17.23 18.93 1.05
N LEU A 226 16.00 19.28 0.65
CA LEU A 226 14.95 19.70 1.57
C LEU A 226 14.64 18.61 2.61
N TYR A 227 14.45 17.37 2.18
CA TYR A 227 14.11 16.26 3.09
C TYR A 227 15.26 15.91 4.04
N LYS A 228 16.52 16.13 3.64
CA LYS A 228 17.67 16.02 4.55
C LYS A 228 17.59 17.03 5.70
N THR A 229 17.08 18.25 5.46
CA THR A 229 16.93 19.25 6.54
C THR A 229 15.92 18.81 7.61
N PHE A 230 14.89 18.04 7.27
CA PHE A 230 13.98 17.45 8.25
C PHE A 230 14.66 16.34 9.08
N VAL A 231 15.55 15.57 8.46
CA VAL A 231 16.38 14.61 9.18
C VAL A 231 17.36 15.33 10.11
N ASP A 232 18.04 16.38 9.62
CA ASP A 232 18.89 17.24 10.46
C ASP A 232 18.13 17.73 11.68
N TYR A 233 16.94 18.32 11.47
CA TYR A 233 16.06 18.75 12.53
C TYR A 233 15.82 17.66 13.58
N VAL A 234 15.42 16.45 13.17
CA VAL A 234 15.15 15.36 14.13
C VAL A 234 16.39 14.92 14.92
N TYR A 235 17.58 14.90 14.30
CA TYR A 235 18.80 14.44 14.97
C TYR A 235 19.50 15.52 15.79
N GLU A 236 19.23 16.79 15.52
CA GLU A 236 19.76 17.93 16.29
C GLU A 236 18.87 18.30 17.48
N HIS A 237 17.60 17.87 17.47
CA HIS A 237 16.66 18.11 18.57
C HIS A 237 16.69 16.99 19.62
N PRO A 238 16.37 17.29 20.89
CA PRO A 238 16.22 16.28 21.93
C PRO A 238 15.27 15.13 21.56
N LYS A 239 15.38 14.02 22.29
CA LYS A 239 14.41 12.93 22.11
C LYS A 239 13.00 13.43 22.42
N GLN A 240 12.10 13.24 21.47
CA GLN A 240 10.73 13.75 21.51
C GLN A 240 9.80 12.79 20.76
N ASP A 241 8.51 12.95 21.03
CA ASP A 241 7.44 12.21 20.37
C ASP A 241 7.33 12.61 18.89
N ALA A 242 7.03 11.64 18.03
CA ALA A 242 6.92 11.83 16.59
C ALA A 242 5.84 12.83 16.20
N LYS A 243 4.73 12.87 16.95
CA LYS A 243 3.65 13.84 16.79
C LYS A 243 4.14 15.27 17.03
N ILE A 244 5.05 15.49 17.98
CA ILE A 244 5.60 16.82 18.28
C ILE A 244 6.46 17.30 17.12
N SER A 245 7.36 16.45 16.61
CA SER A 245 8.20 16.78 15.45
C SER A 245 7.38 17.05 14.19
N GLY A 246 6.38 16.21 13.91
CA GLY A 246 5.49 16.39 12.77
C GLY A 246 4.67 17.68 12.87
N THR A 247 4.10 17.96 14.05
CA THR A 247 3.29 19.18 14.29
C THR A 247 4.12 20.45 14.10
N TYR A 248 5.38 20.46 14.56
CA TYR A 248 6.29 21.59 14.38
C TYR A 248 6.55 21.88 12.90
N ILE A 249 6.90 20.86 12.11
CA ILE A 249 7.16 21.02 10.67
C ILE A 249 5.91 21.42 9.91
N TYR A 250 4.76 20.82 10.22
CA TYR A 250 3.48 21.20 9.64
C TYR A 250 3.19 22.70 9.88
N THR A 251 3.28 23.14 11.13
CA THR A 251 2.95 24.52 11.53
C THR A 251 3.88 25.52 10.86
N ASN A 252 5.20 25.25 10.83
CA ASN A 252 6.16 26.12 10.16
C ASN A 252 5.98 26.16 8.64
N CYS A 253 5.68 25.03 8.02
CA CYS A 253 5.39 24.97 6.59
C CYS A 253 4.12 25.79 6.27
N MET A 254 3.08 25.67 7.09
CA MET A 254 1.83 26.42 6.90
C MET A 254 2.00 27.93 7.10
N ASN A 255 2.97 28.37 7.93
CA ASN A 255 3.19 29.79 8.21
C ASN A 255 4.19 30.47 7.24
N ASN A 256 5.10 29.72 6.61
CA ASN A 256 6.19 30.27 5.79
C ASN A 256 6.02 30.09 4.28
N PHE A 257 5.05 29.28 3.83
CA PHE A 257 4.64 29.16 2.42
C PHE A 257 3.33 29.90 2.14
#